data_AF-A0A9P1FYU1-F1
#
_entry.id   AF-A0A9P1FYU1-F1
#
_cell.length_a   1.000
_cell.length_b   1.000
_cell.length_c   1.000
_cell.angle_alpha   90.00
_cell.angle_beta   90.00
_cell.angle_gamma   90.00
#
_symmetry.space_group_name_H-M   'P 1'
#
loop_
_entity.id
_entity.type
_entity.pdbx_description
1 polymer ?
#
loop_
_entity_poly.entity_id
_entity_poly.type
_entity_poly.pdbx_seq_one_letter_code
_entity_poly.pdbx_strand_id
1 'polypeptide(L)'
;MKAVANVLPRNFIIPEVKANLTAEERSSILARFPGHCYKKVAKVMLGEPPQDYKTFIQQALLKEKKEAAEAELARKKEEAARKKAQEEQRKARQKKEEAAKAEGKEGEKEKDEAGEAEGDAAEELYMVETEEVVEEEAGQLMVKVELTAEEKKSEA
;
A
#
# COMPACT_ATOMS: atom_id res chain seq x y z
N MET A 1 37.18 10.75 38.84
CA MET A 1 36.31 9.82 39.60
C MET A 1 35.63 8.90 38.61
N LYS A 2 35.98 7.61 38.61
CA LYS A 2 35.41 6.62 37.67
C LYS A 2 34.01 6.23 38.14
N ALA A 3 33.09 6.10 37.18
CA ALA A 3 31.67 5.85 37.38
C ALA A 3 31.42 4.57 38.19
N VAL A 4 31.00 4.73 39.45
CA VAL A 4 30.58 3.65 40.35
C VAL A 4 29.27 2.98 39.87
N ALA A 5 28.56 3.62 38.95
CA ALA A 5 27.26 3.20 38.43
C ALA A 5 27.25 1.86 37.67
N ASN A 6 28.41 1.37 37.20
CA ASN A 6 28.54 0.12 36.44
C ASN A 6 28.74 -1.12 37.34
N VAL A 7 29.03 -0.93 38.64
CA VAL A 7 29.28 -2.01 39.60
C VAL A 7 28.02 -2.37 40.39
N LEU A 8 27.00 -1.52 40.33
CA LEU A 8 25.75 -1.72 41.06
C LEU A 8 24.84 -2.73 40.33
N PRO A 9 24.38 -3.80 40.99
CA PRO A 9 23.41 -4.73 40.41
C PRO A 9 22.08 -4.00 40.18
N ARG A 10 21.55 -4.05 38.96
CA ARG A 10 20.25 -3.48 38.58
C ARG A 10 19.25 -4.57 38.26
N ASN A 11 17.97 -4.26 38.42
CA ASN A 11 16.91 -5.16 37.95
C ASN A 11 16.81 -5.05 36.42
N PHE A 12 16.89 -6.20 35.73
CA PHE A 12 16.76 -6.29 34.28
C PHE A 12 15.48 -7.05 33.91
N ILE A 13 14.77 -6.53 32.91
CA ILE A 13 13.64 -7.21 32.27
C ILE A 13 14.06 -7.47 30.83
N ILE A 14 13.97 -8.73 30.40
CA ILE A 14 14.26 -9.14 29.02
C ILE A 14 12.93 -9.57 28.38
N PRO A 15 12.27 -8.67 27.63
CA PRO A 15 11.04 -9.00 26.93
C PRO A 15 11.38 -9.78 25.66
N GLU A 16 11.20 -11.09 25.71
CA GLU A 16 11.35 -11.98 24.57
C GLU A 16 10.00 -12.62 24.25
N VAL A 17 9.70 -12.79 22.96
CA VAL A 17 8.45 -13.44 22.53
C VAL A 17 8.70 -14.92 22.27
N LYS A 18 9.56 -15.24 21.31
CA LYS A 18 9.84 -16.62 20.89
C LYS A 18 10.60 -17.41 21.96
N ALA A 19 11.73 -16.88 22.43
CA ALA A 19 12.61 -17.58 23.36
C ALA A 19 11.99 -17.80 24.75
N ASN A 20 10.93 -17.07 25.09
CA ASN A 20 10.17 -17.27 26.32
C ASN A 20 9.16 -18.42 26.22
N LEU A 21 8.84 -18.93 25.02
CA LEU A 21 7.89 -20.03 24.86
C LEU A 21 8.55 -21.39 25.06
N THR A 22 9.81 -21.56 24.62
CA THR A 22 10.54 -22.83 24.74
C THR A 22 11.33 -22.90 26.05
N ALA A 23 11.31 -24.05 26.72
CA ALA A 23 12.01 -24.21 28.01
C ALA A 23 13.55 -24.15 27.85
N GLU A 24 14.05 -24.68 26.75
CA GLU A 24 15.48 -24.75 26.45
C GLU A 24 16.05 -23.34 26.26
N GLU A 25 15.43 -22.52 25.40
CA GLU A 25 15.90 -21.16 25.14
C GLU A 25 15.80 -20.29 26.41
N ARG A 26 14.73 -20.42 27.20
CA ARG A 26 14.62 -19.75 28.52
C ARG A 26 15.78 -20.08 29.43
N SER A 27 16.12 -21.36 29.57
CA SER A 27 17.22 -21.78 30.44
C SER A 27 18.57 -21.26 29.95
N SER A 28 18.78 -21.22 28.63
CA SER A 28 19.98 -20.68 28.01
C SER A 28 20.17 -19.17 28.26
N ILE A 29 19.08 -18.39 28.24
CA ILE A 29 19.09 -16.95 28.52
C ILE A 29 19.35 -16.71 30.00
N LEU A 30 18.67 -17.44 30.88
CA LEU A 30 18.89 -17.35 32.33
C LEU A 30 20.30 -17.78 32.75
N ALA A 31 20.96 -18.66 31.99
CA ALA A 31 22.34 -19.07 32.26
C ALA A 31 23.35 -17.93 32.09
N ARG A 32 23.05 -16.93 31.25
CA ARG A 32 23.91 -15.74 31.05
C ARG A 32 23.99 -14.86 32.30
N PHE A 33 23.03 -14.98 33.21
CA PHE A 33 22.99 -14.23 34.45
C PHE A 33 23.59 -15.03 35.62
N PRO A 34 24.67 -14.53 36.26
CA PRO A 34 25.26 -15.20 37.39
C PRO A 34 24.31 -15.21 38.59
N GLY A 35 24.01 -16.41 39.11
CA GLY A 35 23.06 -16.58 40.22
C GLY A 35 23.50 -15.98 41.56
N HIS A 36 24.80 -15.67 41.72
CA HIS A 36 25.32 -15.00 42.91
C HIS A 36 25.05 -13.49 42.92
N CYS A 37 24.80 -12.88 41.75
CA CYS A 37 24.49 -11.45 41.63
C CYS A 37 22.99 -11.18 41.38
N TYR A 38 22.28 -12.12 40.76
CA TYR A 38 20.91 -11.91 40.29
C TYR A 38 19.97 -13.03 40.68
N LYS A 39 18.78 -12.65 41.16
CA LYS A 39 17.64 -13.58 41.30
C LYS A 39 17.02 -13.80 39.92
N LYS A 40 17.07 -15.04 39.45
CA LYS A 40 16.56 -15.43 38.13
C LYS A 40 15.10 -15.85 38.22
N VAL A 41 14.22 -15.14 37.52
CA VAL A 41 12.78 -15.45 37.46
C VAL A 41 12.34 -15.36 36.00
N ALA A 42 11.78 -16.44 35.46
CA ALA A 42 11.09 -16.43 34.18
C ALA A 42 9.58 -16.48 34.42
N LYS A 43 8.86 -15.46 33.94
CA LYS A 43 7.40 -15.46 33.90
C LYS A 43 6.97 -15.53 32.45
N VAL A 44 6.27 -16.61 32.09
CA VAL A 44 5.66 -16.74 30.77
C VAL A 44 4.23 -16.22 30.89
N MET A 45 3.98 -15.06 30.29
CA MET A 45 2.64 -14.48 30.24
C MET A 45 1.95 -15.07 29.01
N LEU A 46 1.12 -16.08 29.23
CA LEU A 46 0.20 -16.60 28.21
C LEU A 46 -1.20 -16.14 28.60
N GLY A 47 -1.84 -15.39 27.71
CA GLY A 47 -3.18 -14.90 27.94
C GLY A 47 -3.69 -14.15 26.73
N GLU A 48 -5.00 -14.03 26.63
CA GLU A 48 -5.59 -13.13 25.66
C GLU A 48 -5.39 -11.68 26.12
N PRO A 49 -4.98 -10.79 25.20
CA PRO A 49 -4.94 -9.37 25.51
C PRO A 49 -6.36 -8.88 25.86
N PRO A 50 -6.48 -7.87 26.73
CA PRO A 50 -7.78 -7.29 27.08
C PRO A 50 -8.50 -6.78 25.83
N GLN A 51 -9.83 -6.84 25.85
CA GLN A 51 -10.67 -6.51 24.69
C GLN A 51 -10.38 -5.11 24.13
N ASP A 52 -10.12 -4.13 25.00
CA ASP A 52 -9.78 -2.75 24.61
C ASP A 52 -8.49 -2.68 23.80
N TYR A 53 -7.52 -3.55 24.10
CA TYR A 53 -6.28 -3.62 23.33
C TYR A 53 -6.48 -4.31 21.99
N LYS A 54 -7.32 -5.36 21.94
CA LYS A 54 -7.68 -6.02 20.68
C LYS A 54 -8.36 -5.03 19.72
N THR A 55 -9.33 -4.25 20.21
CA THR A 55 -10.05 -3.27 19.38
C THR A 55 -9.12 -2.14 18.91
N PHE A 56 -8.23 -1.64 19.77
CA PHE A 56 -7.23 -0.65 19.39
C PHE A 56 -6.32 -1.15 18.26
N ILE A 57 -5.78 -2.36 18.37
CA ILE A 57 -4.91 -2.94 17.34
C ILE A 57 -5.69 -3.19 16.05
N GLN A 58 -6.91 -3.71 16.13
CA GLN A 58 -7.76 -3.89 14.95
C GLN A 58 -8.03 -2.56 14.23
N GLN A 59 -8.31 -1.48 14.97
CA GLN A 59 -8.49 -0.15 14.39
C GLN A 59 -7.21 0.38 13.73
N ALA A 60 -6.05 0.20 14.38
CA ALA A 60 -4.77 0.59 13.81
C ALA A 60 -4.46 -0.17 12.51
N LEU A 61 -4.68 -1.49 12.48
CA LEU A 61 -4.49 -2.31 11.29
C LEU A 61 -5.47 -1.95 10.17
N LEU A 62 -6.73 -1.65 10.50
CA LEU A 62 -7.70 -1.21 9.52
C LEU A 62 -7.29 0.14 8.90
N LYS A 63 -6.77 1.05 9.70
CA LYS A 63 -6.27 2.34 9.22
C LYS A 63 -5.08 2.15 8.26
N GLU A 64 -4.09 1.34 8.64
CA GLU A 64 -2.93 1.04 7.80
C GLU A 64 -3.33 0.39 6.47
N LYS A 65 -4.27 -0.57 6.50
CA LYS A 65 -4.80 -1.20 5.28
C LYS A 65 -5.54 -0.21 4.38
N LYS A 66 -6.32 0.70 4.95
CA LYS A 66 -7.02 1.75 4.19
C LYS A 66 -6.03 2.69 3.52
N GLU A 67 -5.03 3.17 4.27
CA GLU A 67 -3.97 4.04 3.73
C GLU A 67 -3.18 3.35 2.61
N ALA A 68 -2.84 2.07 2.76
CA ALA A 68 -2.17 1.30 1.73
C ALA A 68 -3.04 1.13 0.47
N ALA A 69 -4.34 0.85 0.63
CA ALA A 69 -5.27 0.70 -0.47
C ALA A 69 -5.49 2.03 -1.23
N GLU A 70 -5.63 3.14 -0.51
CA GLU A 70 -5.74 4.47 -1.10
C GLU A 70 -4.47 4.86 -1.87
N ALA A 71 -3.29 4.54 -1.31
CA ALA A 71 -2.02 4.78 -1.99
C ALA A 71 -1.88 3.93 -3.28
N GLU A 72 -2.29 2.67 -3.26
CA GLU A 72 -2.31 1.82 -4.45
C GLU A 72 -3.28 2.32 -5.52
N LEU A 73 -4.47 2.79 -5.12
CA LEU A 73 -5.45 3.38 -6.02
C LEU A 73 -4.92 4.68 -6.63
N ALA A 74 -4.32 5.55 -5.84
CA ALA A 74 -3.69 6.78 -6.33
C ALA A 74 -2.58 6.48 -7.35
N ARG A 75 -1.70 5.50 -7.06
CA ARG A 75 -0.65 5.06 -8.00
C ARG A 75 -1.24 4.54 -9.31
N LYS A 76 -2.29 3.72 -9.25
CA LYS A 76 -2.96 3.20 -10.45
C LYS A 76 -3.60 4.31 -11.29
N LYS A 77 -4.26 5.29 -10.64
CA LYS A 77 -4.84 6.45 -11.33
C LYS A 77 -3.78 7.29 -12.03
N GLU A 78 -2.66 7.56 -11.37
CA GLU A 78 -1.55 8.31 -11.96
C GLU A 78 -0.92 7.55 -13.14
N GLU A 79 -0.71 6.24 -13.03
CA GLU A 79 -0.20 5.43 -14.13
C GLU A 79 -1.16 5.38 -15.33
N ALA A 80 -2.47 5.29 -15.08
CA ALA A 80 -3.48 5.34 -16.14
C ALA A 80 -3.49 6.71 -16.84
N ALA A 81 -3.47 7.81 -16.08
CA ALA A 81 -3.40 9.16 -16.62
C ALA A 81 -2.12 9.38 -17.44
N ARG A 82 -0.97 8.91 -16.96
CA ARG A 82 0.30 8.98 -17.69
C ARG A 82 0.26 8.20 -19.00
N LYS A 83 -0.32 7.00 -19.01
CA LYS A 83 -0.47 6.20 -20.24
C LYS A 83 -1.40 6.90 -21.24
N LYS A 84 -2.53 7.45 -20.79
CA LYS A 84 -3.46 8.23 -21.63
C LYS A 84 -2.74 9.42 -22.29
N ALA A 85 -2.04 10.24 -21.50
CA ALA A 85 -1.29 11.39 -22.01
C ALA A 85 -0.18 11.01 -23.01
N GLN A 86 0.51 9.88 -22.79
CA GLN A 86 1.52 9.37 -23.73
C GLN A 86 0.90 8.88 -25.04
N GLU A 87 -0.25 8.22 -24.99
CA GLU A 87 -0.95 7.75 -26.18
C GLU A 87 -1.49 8.91 -27.01
N GLU A 88 -2.07 9.92 -26.37
CA GLU A 88 -2.56 11.14 -27.01
C GLU A 88 -1.41 11.91 -27.70
N GLN A 89 -0.28 12.10 -26.99
CA GLN A 89 0.91 12.72 -27.60
C GLN A 89 1.44 11.91 -28.79
N ARG A 90 1.40 10.57 -28.73
CA ARG A 90 1.82 9.72 -29.84
C ARG A 90 0.89 9.88 -31.04
N LYS A 91 -0.42 9.89 -30.84
CA LYS A 91 -1.42 10.10 -31.89
C LYS A 91 -1.29 11.49 -32.51
N ALA A 92 -1.12 12.54 -31.70
CA ALA A 92 -0.91 13.90 -32.19
C ALA A 92 0.38 14.04 -33.02
N ARG A 93 1.47 13.37 -32.61
CA ARG A 93 2.72 13.36 -33.37
C ARG A 93 2.60 12.61 -34.69
N GLN A 94 1.90 11.47 -34.70
CA GLN A 94 1.63 10.71 -35.93
C GLN A 94 0.82 11.52 -36.94
N LYS A 95 -0.27 12.17 -36.49
CA LYS A 95 -1.08 13.06 -37.33
C LYS A 95 -0.26 14.22 -37.92
N LYS A 96 0.62 14.85 -37.14
CA LYS A 96 1.51 15.91 -37.63
C LYS A 96 2.53 15.40 -38.65
N GLU A 97 3.07 14.19 -38.47
CA GLU A 97 4.02 13.60 -39.41
C GLU A 97 3.35 13.16 -40.72
N GLU A 98 2.12 12.67 -40.66
CA GLU A 98 1.31 12.36 -41.85
C GLU A 98 0.90 13.61 -42.62
N ALA A 99 0.47 14.67 -41.92
CA ALA A 99 0.18 15.97 -42.55
C ALA A 99 1.42 16.58 -43.23
N ALA A 100 2.59 16.54 -42.58
CA ALA A 100 3.84 17.03 -43.18
C ALA A 100 4.29 16.19 -44.41
N LYS A 101 3.99 14.88 -44.44
CA LYS A 101 4.25 14.01 -45.60
C LYS A 101 3.25 14.23 -46.73
N ALA A 102 2.01 14.63 -46.43
CA ALA A 102 1.01 15.02 -47.41
C ALA A 102 1.35 16.38 -48.04
N GLU A 103 1.69 17.40 -47.24
CA GLU A 103 2.13 18.71 -47.74
C GLU A 103 3.44 18.62 -48.55
N GLY A 104 4.36 17.73 -48.17
CA GLY A 104 5.57 17.45 -48.95
C GLY A 104 5.32 16.76 -50.29
N LYS A 105 4.11 16.22 -50.52
CA LYS A 105 3.66 15.66 -51.81
C LYS A 105 2.67 16.55 -52.57
N GLU A 106 1.98 17.47 -51.89
CA GLU A 106 1.02 18.42 -52.49
C GLU A 106 1.63 19.77 -52.92
N GLY A 107 2.93 20.00 -52.68
CA GLY A 107 3.69 21.06 -53.37
C GLY A 107 3.74 20.94 -54.90
N GLU A 108 3.09 19.92 -55.49
CA GLU A 108 2.89 19.77 -56.94
C GLU A 108 1.42 19.82 -57.39
N LYS A 109 0.43 19.97 -56.48
CA LYS A 109 -0.99 20.14 -56.87
C LYS A 109 -1.75 21.09 -55.91
N GLU A 110 -1.89 22.32 -56.38
CA GLU A 110 -2.75 23.40 -55.89
C GLU A 110 -4.20 22.98 -55.57
N LYS A 111 -4.78 23.64 -54.55
CA LYS A 111 -6.19 24.11 -54.39
C LYS A 111 -7.34 23.11 -54.64
N ASP A 112 -8.10 22.81 -53.59
CA ASP A 112 -9.57 22.98 -53.47
C ASP A 112 -10.05 22.31 -52.15
N GLU A 113 -10.46 23.11 -51.16
CA GLU A 113 -11.85 23.28 -50.68
C GLU A 113 -12.47 22.15 -49.82
N ALA A 114 -12.70 22.53 -48.55
CA ALA A 114 -13.86 22.22 -47.68
C ALA A 114 -14.04 20.84 -47.01
N GLY A 115 -14.15 20.85 -45.67
CA GLY A 115 -14.98 19.89 -44.92
C GLY A 115 -14.46 19.44 -43.55
N GLU A 116 -14.45 20.34 -42.55
CA GLU A 116 -14.34 20.00 -41.13
C GLU A 116 -15.71 19.57 -40.56
N ALA A 117 -15.72 18.56 -39.68
CA ALA A 117 -16.64 18.32 -38.54
C ALA A 117 -17.09 16.85 -38.42
N GLU A 118 -16.29 16.02 -37.76
CA GLU A 118 -16.75 14.80 -37.06
C GLU A 118 -15.58 14.28 -36.19
N GLY A 119 -15.57 14.58 -34.89
CA GLY A 119 -14.48 14.16 -34.01
C GLY A 119 -14.76 14.24 -32.51
N ASP A 120 -15.66 15.13 -32.09
CA ASP A 120 -15.88 15.41 -30.66
C ASP A 120 -16.70 14.32 -29.91
N ALA A 121 -17.60 13.60 -30.60
CA ALA A 121 -18.54 12.69 -29.92
C ALA A 121 -17.94 11.34 -29.48
N ALA A 122 -16.79 10.93 -30.03
CA ALA A 122 -16.15 9.65 -29.70
C ALA A 122 -15.21 9.74 -28.48
N GLU A 123 -14.75 10.95 -28.15
CA GLU A 123 -13.81 11.18 -27.05
C GLU A 123 -14.55 11.30 -25.71
N GLU A 124 -15.74 11.88 -25.70
CA GLU A 124 -16.58 12.03 -24.50
C GLU A 124 -17.15 10.68 -24.03
N LEU A 125 -17.50 9.78 -24.96
CA LEU A 125 -18.05 8.46 -24.63
C LEU A 125 -17.02 7.50 -23.99
N TYR A 126 -15.73 7.66 -24.31
CA TYR A 126 -14.66 6.80 -23.81
C TYR A 126 -14.09 7.27 -22.45
N MET A 127 -14.22 8.56 -22.12
CA MET A 127 -13.84 9.06 -20.80
C MET A 127 -14.82 8.60 -19.72
N VAL A 128 -16.13 8.56 -20.01
CA VAL A 128 -17.17 8.14 -19.06
C VAL A 128 -17.06 6.66 -18.68
N GLU A 129 -16.89 5.76 -19.67
CA GLU A 129 -16.73 4.32 -19.38
C GLU A 129 -15.47 4.01 -18.55
N THR A 130 -14.40 4.81 -18.68
CA THR A 130 -13.17 4.54 -17.91
C THR A 130 -13.19 5.12 -16.49
N GLU A 131 -14.01 6.12 -16.19
CA GLU A 131 -14.23 6.58 -14.81
C GLU A 131 -15.14 5.63 -14.03
N GLU A 132 -16.23 5.14 -14.63
CA GLU A 132 -17.16 4.20 -13.96
C GLU A 132 -16.48 2.88 -13.59
N VAL A 133 -15.62 2.33 -14.45
CA VAL A 133 -14.87 1.09 -14.16
C VAL A 133 -13.87 1.28 -13.02
N VAL A 134 -13.29 2.48 -12.87
CA VAL A 134 -12.36 2.79 -11.78
C VAL A 134 -13.10 3.03 -10.46
N GLU A 135 -14.31 3.60 -10.50
CA GLU A 135 -15.16 3.74 -9.32
C GLU A 135 -15.74 2.41 -8.85
N GLU A 136 -16.18 1.52 -9.75
CA GLU A 136 -16.65 0.18 -9.37
C GLU A 136 -15.52 -0.68 -8.79
N GLU A 137 -14.32 -0.67 -9.39
CA GLU A 137 -13.17 -1.38 -8.81
C GLU A 137 -12.77 -0.79 -7.45
N ALA A 138 -12.83 0.53 -7.27
CA ALA A 138 -12.55 1.18 -5.99
C ALA A 138 -13.60 0.85 -4.92
N GLY A 139 -14.88 0.82 -5.30
CA GLY A 139 -15.98 0.38 -4.47
C GLY A 139 -15.81 -1.07 -4.04
N GLN A 140 -15.45 -1.96 -4.96
CA GLN A 140 -15.18 -3.37 -4.65
C GLN A 140 -13.92 -3.56 -3.80
N LEU A 141 -12.87 -2.76 -3.97
CA LEU A 141 -11.67 -2.81 -3.13
C LEU A 141 -11.95 -2.33 -1.69
N MET A 142 -12.66 -1.21 -1.53
CA MET A 142 -13.10 -0.73 -0.22
C MET A 142 -14.03 -1.73 0.46
N VAL A 143 -15.02 -2.25 -0.28
CA VAL A 143 -15.97 -3.25 0.19
C VAL A 143 -15.26 -4.57 0.52
N LYS A 144 -14.19 -4.96 -0.17
CA LYS A 144 -13.38 -6.15 0.17
C LYS A 144 -12.50 -5.93 1.42
N VAL A 145 -12.03 -4.70 1.67
CA VAL A 145 -11.39 -4.33 2.94
C VAL A 145 -12.40 -4.32 4.10
N GLU A 146 -13.68 -4.03 3.83
CA GLU A 146 -14.77 -4.12 4.82
C GLU A 146 -15.36 -5.55 4.98
N LEU A 147 -15.39 -6.36 3.93
CA LEU A 147 -15.98 -7.72 3.87
C LEU A 147 -15.01 -8.86 4.20
N THR A 148 -13.70 -8.62 4.31
CA THR A 148 -12.81 -9.57 5.00
C THR A 148 -13.15 -9.72 6.49
N ALA A 149 -14.20 -9.02 6.96
CA ALA A 149 -15.04 -9.35 8.09
C ALA A 149 -15.59 -10.80 8.15
N GLU A 150 -15.26 -11.73 7.24
CA GLU A 150 -15.46 -13.16 7.52
C GLU A 150 -14.65 -13.65 8.73
N GLU A 151 -13.60 -12.95 9.18
CA GLU A 151 -12.99 -13.20 10.49
C GLU A 151 -13.86 -12.71 11.68
N LYS A 152 -14.89 -11.88 11.46
CA LYS A 152 -15.88 -11.55 12.52
C LYS A 152 -16.85 -12.69 12.81
N LYS A 153 -16.91 -13.73 11.97
CA LYS A 153 -17.75 -14.92 12.21
C LYS A 153 -17.03 -16.09 12.86
N SER A 154 -15.70 -16.07 12.94
CA SER A 154 -14.92 -17.11 13.63
C SER A 154 -14.74 -16.88 15.13
N GLU A 155 -15.29 -15.80 15.68
CA GLU A 155 -15.20 -15.43 17.10
C GLU A 155 -16.60 -15.40 17.75
N ALA A 156 -17.43 -16.41 17.44
CA ALA A 156 -18.65 -16.74 18.17
C ALA A 156 -18.53 -18.12 18.82
#